data_AF-A0A377CXV9-F1
#
_entry.id   AF-A0A377CXV9-F1
#
_cell.length_a   1.000
_cell.length_b   1.000
_cell.length_c   1.000
_cell.angle_alpha   90.00
_cell.angle_beta   90.00
_cell.angle_gamma   90.00
#
_symmetry.space_group_name_H-M   'P 1'
#
loop_
_entity.id
_entity.type
_entity.pdbx_description
1 polymer ?
#
loop_
_entity_poly.entity_id
_entity_poly.type
_entity_poly.pdbx_seq_one_letter_code
_entity_poly.pdbx_strand_id
1 'polypeptide(L)'
;MYVIAKELIGAPGMPATTKGIRQALQRYVQGKSCCSRRRSGSKATEYSIDCLPEVTQQALRERYALQLMTQKVDESPVPVVTKARRSPDVVDAVEAYRGSPQLMVERLNALTEKQRQVAEARIAIVSEVLKFAQQPGFSCARAIRFIVDRLSRSQLDERIVAMVETANAKKGNSRVLSEITLKRWIAAFNKAQNAAERLLLLAPGKRQEIKAEDINWLPEFLAQYRQSNGRPMTEAYEDLLLNGSTGTLMSLICSISCRLMTPIRRAMKKTAGSGETKRPGDRQ
;
A
#
# COMPACT_ATOMS: atom_id res chain seq x y z
N MET A 1 21.58 -15.68 -0.38
CA MET A 1 21.66 -16.39 -1.68
C MET A 1 22.94 -17.21 -1.70
N TYR A 2 22.92 -18.42 -2.26
CA TYR A 2 24.08 -19.30 -2.32
C TYR A 2 24.49 -19.54 -3.77
N VAL A 3 25.80 -19.64 -4.02
CA VAL A 3 26.39 -19.83 -5.35
C VAL A 3 27.43 -20.94 -5.34
N ILE A 4 27.64 -21.57 -6.49
CA ILE A 4 28.65 -22.62 -6.68
C ILE A 4 29.85 -22.03 -7.45
N ALA A 5 31.05 -22.57 -7.22
CA ALA A 5 32.28 -22.13 -7.89
C ALA A 5 32.18 -22.04 -9.44
N LYS A 6 31.32 -22.84 -10.07
CA LYS A 6 31.10 -22.81 -11.53
C LYS A 6 30.31 -21.57 -11.99
N GLU A 7 29.44 -21.03 -11.14
CA GLU A 7 28.61 -19.86 -11.43
C GLU A 7 29.37 -18.55 -11.30
N LEU A 8 30.55 -18.59 -10.67
CA LEU A 8 31.45 -17.45 -10.47
C LEU A 8 32.47 -17.27 -11.60
N ILE A 9 32.45 -18.14 -12.61
CA ILE A 9 33.34 -18.02 -13.77
C ILE A 9 32.96 -16.75 -14.54
N GLY A 10 33.95 -15.88 -14.77
CA GLY A 10 33.74 -14.59 -15.44
C GLY A 10 32.98 -13.57 -14.59
N ALA A 11 32.88 -13.76 -13.27
CA ALA A 11 32.42 -12.72 -12.37
C ALA A 11 33.57 -11.74 -12.05
N PRO A 12 33.32 -10.42 -12.03
CA PRO A 12 34.35 -9.44 -11.71
C PRO A 12 34.85 -9.64 -10.26
N GLY A 13 36.17 -9.56 -10.06
CA GLY A 13 36.80 -9.84 -8.77
C GLY A 13 37.09 -11.32 -8.48
N MET A 14 36.80 -12.23 -9.43
CA MET A 14 37.09 -13.65 -9.29
C MET A 14 38.20 -14.12 -10.26
N PRO A 15 38.98 -15.15 -9.90
CA PRO A 15 39.96 -15.76 -10.81
C PRO A 15 39.27 -16.37 -12.05
N ALA A 16 39.97 -16.38 -13.18
CA ALA A 16 39.42 -16.90 -14.44
C ALA A 16 39.22 -18.43 -14.46
N THR A 17 39.97 -19.17 -13.64
CA THR A 17 39.92 -20.64 -13.62
C THR A 17 39.09 -21.17 -12.44
N THR A 18 38.33 -22.25 -12.67
CA THR A 18 37.54 -22.91 -11.63
C THR A 18 38.39 -23.37 -10.43
N LYS A 19 39.63 -23.80 -10.69
CA LYS A 19 40.58 -24.17 -9.63
C LYS A 19 40.96 -22.94 -8.78
N GLY A 20 41.28 -21.81 -9.40
CA GLY A 20 41.58 -20.56 -8.71
C GLY A 20 40.39 -20.03 -7.92
N ILE A 21 39.17 -20.14 -8.47
CA ILE A 21 37.93 -19.77 -7.80
C ILE A 21 37.74 -20.59 -6.51
N ARG A 22 37.89 -21.92 -6.56
CA ARG A 22 37.76 -22.78 -5.36
C ARG A 22 38.76 -22.40 -4.27
N GLN A 23 40.01 -22.12 -4.65
CA GLN A 23 41.04 -21.69 -3.70
C GLN A 23 40.75 -20.30 -3.11
N ALA A 24 40.19 -19.38 -3.89
CA ALA A 24 39.76 -18.07 -3.40
C ALA A 24 38.59 -18.19 -2.42
N LEU A 25 37.59 -19.01 -2.74
CA LEU A 25 36.43 -19.27 -1.88
C LEU A 25 36.83 -19.90 -0.55
N GLN A 26 37.77 -20.85 -0.55
CA GLN A 26 38.30 -21.43 0.68
C GLN A 26 38.95 -20.37 1.59
N ARG A 27 39.67 -19.40 1.01
CA ARG A 27 40.24 -18.26 1.75
C ARG A 27 39.17 -17.34 2.34
N TYR A 28 38.12 -17.05 1.58
CA TYR A 28 37.05 -16.15 2.04
C TYR A 28 36.15 -16.76 3.12
N VAL A 29 36.02 -18.09 3.12
CA VAL A 29 35.23 -18.86 4.09
C VAL A 29 36.05 -19.25 5.32
N GLN A 30 37.38 -19.15 5.26
CA GLN A 30 38.26 -19.52 6.36
C GLN A 30 37.86 -18.76 7.64
N GLY A 31 37.50 -19.50 8.69
CA GLY A 31 37.02 -18.96 9.97
C GLY A 31 35.53 -18.61 10.02
N LYS A 32 34.74 -18.84 8.95
CA LYS A 32 33.31 -18.54 8.88
C LYS A 32 32.51 -19.77 8.42
N SER A 33 32.17 -20.66 9.35
CA SER A 33 31.44 -21.92 9.06
C SER A 33 30.05 -21.71 8.47
N CYS A 34 29.39 -20.57 8.73
CA CYS A 34 28.09 -20.22 8.17
C CYS A 34 28.13 -19.83 6.68
N CYS A 35 29.32 -19.57 6.12
CA CYS A 35 29.50 -19.10 4.75
C CYS A 35 29.52 -20.22 3.71
N SER A 36 29.58 -21.49 4.11
CA SER A 36 29.60 -22.63 3.18
C SER A 36 28.74 -23.77 3.66
N ARG A 37 28.06 -24.42 2.72
CA ARG A 37 27.29 -25.65 2.99
C ARG A 37 27.42 -26.64 1.85
N ARG A 38 27.18 -27.90 2.15
CA ARG A 38 27.07 -28.93 1.10
C ARG A 38 25.66 -28.89 0.51
N ARG A 39 25.54 -28.91 -0.82
CA ARG A 39 24.24 -28.98 -1.48
C ARG A 39 23.60 -30.35 -1.20
N SER A 40 22.34 -30.36 -0.78
CA SER A 40 21.55 -31.58 -0.64
C SER A 40 21.47 -32.33 -1.98
N GLY A 41 21.84 -33.61 -2.00
CA GLY A 41 21.81 -34.44 -3.21
C GLY A 41 23.00 -34.28 -4.17
N SER A 42 24.04 -33.53 -3.82
CA SER A 42 25.24 -33.36 -4.66
C SER A 42 26.54 -33.35 -3.84
N LYS A 43 27.67 -33.61 -4.51
CA LYS A 43 29.02 -33.39 -3.97
C LYS A 43 29.48 -31.92 -4.08
N ALA A 44 28.63 -31.03 -4.62
CA ALA A 44 28.94 -29.60 -4.76
C ALA A 44 28.87 -28.84 -3.42
N THR A 45 29.85 -27.97 -3.19
CA THR A 45 29.85 -27.00 -2.08
C THR A 45 29.26 -25.68 -2.56
N GLU A 46 28.28 -25.18 -1.82
CA GLU A 46 27.64 -23.89 -2.00
C GLU A 46 28.25 -22.87 -1.03
N TYR A 47 28.42 -21.64 -1.51
CA TYR A 47 29.00 -20.53 -0.76
C TYR A 47 27.99 -19.39 -0.67
N SER A 48 27.86 -18.77 0.51
CA SER A 48 27.02 -17.59 0.66
C SER A 48 27.62 -16.41 -0.10
N ILE A 49 26.78 -15.64 -0.78
CA ILE A 49 27.21 -14.44 -1.50
C ILE A 49 27.84 -13.41 -0.56
N ASP A 50 27.39 -13.32 0.69
CA ASP A 50 27.84 -12.31 1.66
C ASP A 50 29.32 -12.46 2.03
N CYS A 51 29.94 -13.59 1.68
CA CYS A 51 31.34 -13.89 1.95
C CYS A 51 32.23 -13.65 0.71
N LEU A 52 31.67 -13.14 -0.39
CA LEU A 52 32.40 -12.79 -1.61
C LEU A 52 32.82 -11.30 -1.62
N PRO A 53 33.77 -10.88 -2.46
CA PRO A 53 34.10 -9.46 -2.65
C PRO A 53 32.89 -8.66 -3.11
N GLU A 54 32.74 -7.42 -2.65
CA GLU A 54 31.57 -6.57 -2.91
C GLU A 54 31.27 -6.41 -4.41
N VAL A 55 32.33 -6.26 -5.23
CA VAL A 55 32.24 -6.19 -6.69
C VAL A 55 31.59 -7.44 -7.28
N THR A 56 31.91 -8.62 -6.75
CA THR A 56 31.32 -9.89 -7.15
C THR A 56 29.88 -10.03 -6.64
N GLN A 57 29.59 -9.57 -5.42
CA GLN A 57 28.23 -9.59 -4.86
C GLN A 57 27.26 -8.77 -5.70
N GLN A 58 27.67 -7.54 -6.05
CA GLN A 58 26.85 -6.64 -6.84
C GLN A 58 26.56 -7.23 -8.22
N ALA A 59 27.59 -7.74 -8.93
CA ALA A 59 27.41 -8.37 -10.23
C ALA A 59 26.47 -9.59 -10.20
N LEU A 60 26.50 -10.39 -9.12
CA LEU A 60 25.59 -11.54 -8.96
C LEU A 60 24.15 -11.10 -8.68
N ARG A 61 23.96 -10.08 -7.84
CA ARG A 61 22.63 -9.51 -7.55
C ARG A 61 22.01 -8.90 -8.82
N GLU A 62 22.79 -8.20 -9.63
CA GLU A 62 22.36 -7.63 -10.91
C GLU A 62 21.98 -8.72 -11.93
N ARG A 63 22.82 -9.75 -12.09
CA ARG A 63 22.50 -10.90 -12.97
C ARG A 63 21.22 -11.62 -12.53
N TYR A 64 21.03 -11.82 -11.23
CA TYR A 64 19.83 -12.44 -10.68
C TYR A 64 18.58 -11.57 -10.89
N ALA A 65 18.69 -10.25 -10.69
CA ALA A 65 17.59 -9.31 -10.96
C ALA A 65 17.18 -9.33 -12.44
N LEU A 66 18.15 -9.34 -13.37
CA LEU A 66 17.87 -9.46 -14.80
C LEU A 66 17.22 -10.80 -15.15
N GLN A 67 17.64 -11.89 -14.50
CA GLN A 67 17.04 -13.21 -14.71
C GLN A 67 15.58 -13.26 -14.24
N LEU A 68 15.26 -12.65 -13.10
CA LEU A 68 13.87 -12.50 -12.62
C LEU A 68 13.02 -11.65 -13.57
N MET A 69 13.61 -10.63 -14.21
CA MET A 69 12.92 -9.80 -15.20
C MET A 69 12.72 -10.50 -16.55
N THR A 70 13.56 -11.48 -16.89
CA THR A 70 13.57 -12.14 -18.21
C THR A 70 12.87 -13.51 -18.21
N GLN A 71 12.66 -14.11 -17.04
CA GLN A 71 11.84 -15.32 -16.92
C GLN A 71 10.39 -15.01 -17.34
N LYS A 72 10.04 -15.42 -18.56
CA LYS A 72 8.64 -15.69 -18.91
C LYS A 72 8.14 -16.75 -17.94
N VAL A 73 7.12 -16.38 -17.16
CA VAL A 73 6.44 -17.26 -16.22
C VAL A 73 5.76 -18.37 -17.03
N ASP A 74 6.37 -19.55 -17.08
CA ASP A 74 5.62 -20.77 -17.36
C ASP A 74 4.63 -20.98 -16.22
N GLU A 75 3.36 -21.14 -16.58
CA GLU A 75 2.22 -21.25 -15.68
C GLU A 75 2.37 -22.45 -14.74
N SER A 76 2.94 -22.22 -13.56
CA SER A 76 2.71 -23.01 -12.36
C SER A 76 2.16 -22.07 -11.30
N PRO A 77 1.07 -22.44 -10.59
CA PRO A 77 0.26 -21.47 -9.87
C PRO A 77 0.99 -21.00 -8.62
N VAL A 78 1.74 -19.91 -8.76
CA VAL A 78 2.01 -18.99 -7.67
C VAL A 78 0.63 -18.63 -7.09
N PRO A 79 0.39 -18.77 -5.78
CA PRO A 79 -0.87 -18.30 -5.21
C PRO A 79 -0.92 -16.81 -5.50
N VAL A 80 -1.72 -16.45 -6.50
CA VAL A 80 -1.94 -15.09 -6.89
C VAL A 80 -2.39 -14.41 -5.62
N VAL A 81 -1.62 -13.42 -5.16
CA VAL A 81 -2.10 -12.41 -4.21
C VAL A 81 -3.24 -11.71 -4.93
N THR A 82 -4.40 -12.34 -4.92
CA THR A 82 -5.65 -11.72 -5.27
C THR A 82 -5.87 -10.76 -4.13
N LYS A 83 -5.55 -9.48 -4.37
CA LYS A 83 -6.27 -8.41 -3.66
C LYS A 83 -7.71 -8.85 -3.71
N ALA A 84 -8.34 -9.08 -2.54
CA ALA A 84 -9.68 -9.64 -2.42
C ALA A 84 -10.49 -9.21 -3.63
N ARG A 85 -10.70 -10.15 -4.57
CA ARG A 85 -11.36 -9.85 -5.83
C ARG A 85 -12.70 -9.30 -5.36
N ARG A 86 -12.97 -8.02 -5.64
CA ARG A 86 -14.31 -7.47 -5.42
C ARG A 86 -15.25 -8.51 -6.02
N SER A 87 -16.20 -9.01 -5.23
CA SER A 87 -17.16 -9.98 -5.74
C SER A 87 -17.70 -9.42 -7.06
N PRO A 88 -17.74 -10.24 -8.12
CA PRO A 88 -18.19 -9.78 -9.44
C PRO A 88 -19.62 -9.19 -9.39
N ASP A 89 -20.40 -9.52 -8.36
CA ASP A 89 -21.74 -8.99 -8.10
C ASP A 89 -21.79 -7.58 -7.50
N VAL A 90 -20.66 -6.99 -7.08
CA VAL A 90 -20.65 -5.58 -6.64
C VAL A 90 -20.54 -4.71 -7.89
N VAL A 91 -21.71 -4.39 -8.46
CA VAL A 91 -21.87 -3.42 -9.53
C VAL A 91 -21.13 -2.16 -9.13
N ASP A 92 -20.25 -1.66 -10.00
CA ASP A 92 -19.54 -0.42 -9.71
C ASP A 92 -20.59 0.69 -9.49
N ALA A 93 -20.44 1.51 -8.46
CA ALA A 93 -21.45 2.50 -8.09
C ALA A 93 -21.87 3.40 -9.29
N VAL A 94 -20.94 3.61 -10.23
CA VAL A 94 -21.19 4.36 -11.47
C VAL A 94 -22.07 3.58 -12.45
N GLU A 95 -21.85 2.28 -12.59
CA GLU A 95 -22.66 1.41 -13.45
C GLU A 95 -24.08 1.27 -12.90
N ALA A 96 -24.23 1.23 -11.57
CA ALA A 96 -25.54 1.29 -10.91
C ALA A 96 -26.30 2.59 -11.22
N TYR A 97 -25.62 3.74 -11.32
CA TYR A 97 -26.25 5.02 -11.70
C TYR A 97 -26.72 5.02 -13.15
N ARG A 98 -25.95 4.39 -14.06
CA ARG A 98 -26.33 4.27 -15.47
C ARG A 98 -27.52 3.36 -15.68
N GLY A 99 -27.63 2.29 -14.88
CA GLY A 99 -28.77 1.37 -14.91
C GLY A 99 -30.07 1.94 -14.32
N SER A 100 -30.00 3.00 -13.50
CA SER A 100 -31.18 3.64 -12.91
C SER A 100 -31.02 5.17 -12.80
N PRO A 101 -31.58 5.93 -13.76
CA PRO A 101 -31.55 7.39 -13.74
C PRO A 101 -32.18 8.00 -12.49
N GLN A 102 -33.23 7.37 -11.95
CA GLN A 102 -33.91 7.83 -10.73
C GLN A 102 -32.98 7.76 -9.51
N LEU A 103 -32.22 6.67 -9.37
CA LEU A 103 -31.24 6.51 -8.30
C LEU A 103 -30.13 7.57 -8.39
N MET A 104 -29.72 7.95 -9.61
CA MET A 104 -28.77 9.05 -9.80
C MET A 104 -29.31 10.38 -9.27
N VAL A 105 -30.57 10.71 -9.57
CA VAL A 105 -31.24 11.94 -9.09
C VAL A 105 -31.35 11.95 -7.56
N GLU A 106 -31.77 10.84 -6.96
CA GLU A 106 -31.83 10.71 -5.50
C GLU A 106 -30.46 10.94 -4.85
N ARG A 107 -29.40 10.37 -5.41
CA ARG A 107 -28.03 10.53 -4.90
C ARG A 107 -27.54 11.96 -5.04
N LEU A 108 -27.86 12.65 -6.14
CA LEU A 108 -27.55 14.06 -6.34
C LEU A 108 -28.27 14.94 -5.32
N ASN A 109 -29.54 14.65 -5.04
CA ASN A 109 -30.35 15.36 -4.06
C ASN A 109 -29.85 15.12 -2.62
N ALA A 110 -29.31 13.93 -2.36
CA ALA A 110 -28.71 13.58 -1.06
C ALA A 110 -27.34 14.24 -0.79
N LEU A 111 -26.70 14.85 -1.78
CA LEU A 111 -25.45 15.59 -1.58
C LEU A 111 -25.73 16.87 -0.78
N THR A 112 -24.99 17.06 0.30
CA THR A 112 -24.98 18.35 1.03
C THR A 112 -24.30 19.43 0.20
N GLU A 113 -24.66 20.69 0.45
CA GLU A 113 -24.08 21.84 -0.25
C GLU A 113 -22.54 21.87 -0.15
N LYS A 114 -22.01 21.59 1.04
CA LYS A 114 -20.56 21.45 1.24
C LYS A 114 -19.94 20.34 0.39
N GLN A 115 -20.63 19.21 0.19
CA GLN A 115 -20.12 18.14 -0.67
C GLN A 115 -20.11 18.55 -2.14
N ARG A 116 -21.13 19.31 -2.60
CA ARG A 116 -21.18 19.87 -3.95
C ARG A 116 -20.04 20.83 -4.21
N GLN A 117 -19.83 21.80 -3.32
CA GLN A 117 -18.72 22.76 -3.41
C GLN A 117 -17.35 22.07 -3.48
N VAL A 118 -17.13 21.03 -2.67
CA VAL A 118 -15.89 20.24 -2.72
C VAL A 118 -15.77 19.47 -4.05
N ALA A 119 -16.87 18.91 -4.56
CA ALA A 119 -16.90 18.20 -5.84
C ALA A 119 -16.57 19.14 -7.01
N GLU A 120 -17.22 20.30 -7.05
CA GLU A 120 -17.00 21.36 -8.04
C GLU A 120 -15.56 21.87 -8.01
N ALA A 121 -15.01 22.13 -6.82
CA ALA A 121 -13.61 22.51 -6.68
C ALA A 121 -12.65 21.43 -7.23
N ARG A 122 -12.95 20.14 -6.98
CA ARG A 122 -12.16 19.04 -7.54
C ARG A 122 -12.29 18.96 -9.06
N ILE A 123 -13.49 19.15 -9.60
CA ILE A 123 -13.73 19.20 -11.05
C ILE A 123 -12.92 20.32 -11.68
N ALA A 124 -12.98 21.53 -11.11
CA ALA A 124 -12.25 22.69 -11.58
C ALA A 124 -10.73 22.45 -11.60
N ILE A 125 -10.16 21.93 -10.50
CA ILE A 125 -8.73 21.61 -10.44
C ILE A 125 -8.34 20.54 -11.48
N VAL A 126 -9.14 19.50 -11.66
CA VAL A 126 -8.89 18.48 -12.68
C VAL A 126 -8.93 19.10 -14.08
N SER A 127 -9.91 19.96 -14.37
CA SER A 127 -9.99 20.66 -15.65
C SER A 127 -8.76 21.54 -15.90
N GLU A 128 -8.26 22.27 -14.89
CA GLU A 128 -7.03 23.05 -15.02
C GLU A 128 -5.79 22.18 -15.27
N VAL A 129 -5.67 21.04 -14.57
CA VAL A 129 -4.58 20.08 -14.81
C VAL A 129 -4.62 19.55 -16.25
N LEU A 130 -5.82 19.22 -16.76
CA LEU A 130 -5.99 18.70 -18.12
C LEU A 130 -5.70 19.76 -19.19
N LYS A 131 -6.12 21.01 -18.98
CA LYS A 131 -5.75 22.14 -19.85
C LYS A 131 -4.24 22.33 -19.90
N PHE A 132 -3.58 22.25 -18.75
CA PHE A 132 -2.12 22.38 -18.68
C PHE A 132 -1.40 21.20 -19.35
N ALA A 133 -1.98 19.99 -19.27
CA ALA A 133 -1.47 18.81 -19.96
C ALA A 133 -1.63 18.82 -21.49
N GLN A 134 -2.44 19.74 -22.05
CA GLN A 134 -2.55 19.93 -23.50
C GLN A 134 -1.43 20.83 -24.07
N GLN A 135 -0.66 21.51 -23.21
CA GLN A 135 0.46 22.34 -23.64
C GLN A 135 1.61 21.48 -24.19
N PRO A 136 2.30 21.92 -25.26
CA PRO A 136 3.40 21.17 -25.83
C PRO A 136 4.50 20.92 -24.79
N GLY A 137 4.98 19.68 -24.71
CA GLY A 137 6.02 19.27 -23.75
C GLY A 137 5.51 18.89 -22.34
N PHE A 138 4.21 18.99 -22.08
CA PHE A 138 3.58 18.54 -20.85
C PHE A 138 2.81 17.23 -21.04
N SER A 139 3.17 16.21 -20.26
CA SER A 139 2.30 15.05 -20.04
C SER A 139 1.39 15.32 -18.84
N CYS A 140 0.27 14.60 -18.74
CA CYS A 140 -0.60 14.68 -17.56
C CYS A 140 0.17 14.43 -16.25
N ALA A 141 1.07 13.45 -16.21
CA ALA A 141 1.93 13.21 -15.05
C ALA A 141 2.90 14.37 -14.75
N ARG A 142 3.41 15.06 -15.79
CA ARG A 142 4.28 16.24 -15.61
C ARG A 142 3.48 17.44 -15.12
N ALA A 143 2.26 17.63 -15.63
CA ALA A 143 1.32 18.67 -15.20
C ALA A 143 0.96 18.52 -13.71
N ILE A 144 0.62 17.30 -13.27
CA ILE A 144 0.31 17.03 -11.87
C ILE A 144 1.51 17.34 -10.97
N ARG A 145 2.71 16.85 -11.31
CA ARG A 145 3.94 17.14 -10.53
C ARG A 145 4.21 18.63 -10.43
N PHE A 146 4.06 19.34 -11.55
CA PHE A 146 4.27 20.78 -11.61
C PHE A 146 3.30 21.53 -10.66
N ILE A 147 2.01 21.21 -10.71
CA ILE A 147 1.01 21.85 -9.84
C ILE A 147 1.29 21.55 -8.37
N VAL A 148 1.63 20.30 -8.02
CA VAL A 148 1.94 19.93 -6.63
C VAL A 148 3.21 20.62 -6.12
N ASP A 149 4.26 20.74 -6.92
CA ASP A 149 5.49 21.47 -6.57
C ASP A 149 5.25 22.99 -6.45
N ARG A 150 4.44 23.59 -7.33
CA ARG A 150 4.10 25.02 -7.21
C ARG A 150 3.22 25.32 -6.00
N LEU A 151 2.31 24.39 -5.64
CA LEU A 151 1.52 24.49 -4.41
C LEU A 151 2.40 24.45 -3.15
N SER A 152 3.42 23.60 -3.10
CA SER A 152 4.31 23.52 -1.93
C SER A 152 5.19 24.76 -1.76
N ARG A 153 5.44 25.49 -2.85
CA ARG A 153 6.21 26.74 -2.87
C ARG A 153 5.35 28.00 -2.76
N SER A 154 4.03 27.88 -2.65
CA SER A 154 3.08 29.01 -2.69
C SER A 154 3.25 29.90 -3.93
N GLN A 155 3.53 29.30 -5.09
CA GLN A 155 3.81 29.99 -6.36
C GLN A 155 2.67 29.83 -7.39
N LEU A 156 1.45 29.61 -6.93
CA LEU A 156 0.25 29.57 -7.79
C LEU A 156 -0.64 30.77 -7.51
N ASP A 157 -1.47 31.10 -8.50
CA ASP A 157 -2.56 32.07 -8.39
C ASP A 157 -3.42 31.77 -7.16
N GLU A 158 -3.75 32.82 -6.40
CA GLU A 158 -4.58 32.79 -5.19
C GLU A 158 -5.92 32.08 -5.45
N ARG A 159 -6.48 32.26 -6.66
CA ARG A 159 -7.71 31.55 -7.07
C ARG A 159 -7.52 30.03 -7.07
N ILE A 160 -6.39 29.53 -7.57
CA ILE A 160 -6.08 28.09 -7.61
C ILE A 160 -5.83 27.55 -6.21
N VAL A 161 -5.15 28.34 -5.36
CA VAL A 161 -4.91 27.98 -3.96
C VAL A 161 -6.24 27.80 -3.21
N ALA A 162 -7.15 28.77 -3.28
CA ALA A 162 -8.46 28.71 -2.64
C ALA A 162 -9.31 27.51 -3.13
N MET A 163 -9.25 27.20 -4.44
CA MET A 163 -9.89 26.01 -5.00
C MET A 163 -9.28 24.72 -4.45
N VAL A 164 -7.96 24.64 -4.32
CA VAL A 164 -7.27 23.45 -3.75
C VAL A 164 -7.63 23.23 -2.29
N GLU A 165 -7.71 24.29 -1.50
CA GLU A 165 -8.13 24.23 -0.09
C GLU A 165 -9.55 23.66 0.03
N THR A 166 -10.47 24.19 -0.78
CA THR A 166 -11.85 23.70 -0.85
C THR A 166 -11.90 22.23 -1.30
N ALA A 167 -11.17 21.86 -2.36
CA ALA A 167 -11.15 20.51 -2.92
C ALA A 167 -10.59 19.45 -1.94
N ASN A 168 -9.58 19.82 -1.16
CA ASN A 168 -8.92 18.91 -0.23
C ASN A 168 -9.84 18.57 0.98
N ALA A 169 -10.66 19.52 1.43
CA ALA A 169 -11.70 19.34 2.45
C ALA A 169 -11.23 18.63 3.74
N LYS A 170 -9.93 18.74 4.08
CA LYS A 170 -9.34 18.12 5.27
C LYS A 170 -9.34 19.09 6.44
N LYS A 171 -9.63 18.58 7.64
CA LYS A 171 -9.50 19.34 8.89
C LYS A 171 -8.01 19.48 9.24
N GLY A 172 -7.53 20.72 9.35
CA GLY A 172 -6.15 21.08 9.68
C GLY A 172 -5.33 21.53 8.47
N ASN A 173 -4.67 22.69 8.59
CA ASN A 173 -3.97 23.39 7.51
C ASN A 173 -2.70 22.66 7.00
N SER A 174 -2.28 21.56 7.64
CA SER A 174 -0.96 20.96 7.42
C SER A 174 -0.87 19.95 6.27
N ARG A 175 -1.98 19.60 5.61
CA ARG A 175 -1.99 18.51 4.62
C ARG A 175 -2.08 19.05 3.20
N VAL A 176 -0.92 19.30 2.59
CA VAL A 176 -0.77 19.66 1.16
C VAL A 176 -1.43 18.62 0.24
N LEU A 177 -1.97 19.07 -0.89
CA LEU A 177 -2.55 18.21 -1.91
C LEU A 177 -1.47 17.29 -2.50
N SER A 178 -1.72 15.97 -2.49
CA SER A 178 -0.74 14.99 -2.99
C SER A 178 -0.99 14.61 -4.44
N GLU A 179 0.10 14.23 -5.12
CA GLU A 179 0.10 13.74 -6.50
C GLU A 179 -0.85 12.54 -6.68
N ILE A 180 -0.86 11.61 -5.72
CA ILE A 180 -1.76 10.43 -5.70
C ILE A 180 -3.23 10.85 -5.65
N THR A 181 -3.53 11.92 -4.90
CA THR A 181 -4.91 12.41 -4.77
C THR A 181 -5.41 12.97 -6.10
N LEU A 182 -4.60 13.78 -6.78
CA LEU A 182 -4.90 14.30 -8.11
C LEU A 182 -5.06 13.19 -9.15
N LYS A 183 -4.13 12.21 -9.19
CA LYS A 183 -4.23 11.05 -10.08
C LYS A 183 -5.56 10.30 -9.90
N ARG A 184 -6.02 10.13 -8.65
CA ARG A 184 -7.30 9.49 -8.35
C ARG A 184 -8.50 10.32 -8.81
N TRP A 185 -8.47 11.65 -8.62
CA TRP A 185 -9.55 12.53 -9.10
C TRP A 185 -9.63 12.56 -10.63
N ILE A 186 -8.50 12.57 -11.32
CA ILE A 186 -8.46 12.49 -12.80
C ILE A 186 -9.04 11.15 -13.28
N ALA A 187 -8.69 10.04 -12.63
CA ALA A 187 -9.28 8.75 -12.97
C ALA A 187 -10.80 8.74 -12.77
N ALA A 188 -11.31 9.33 -11.67
CA ALA A 188 -12.74 9.47 -11.43
C ALA A 188 -13.42 10.37 -12.46
N PHE A 189 -12.77 11.48 -12.84
CA PHE A 189 -13.25 12.40 -13.86
C PHE A 189 -13.35 11.74 -15.25
N ASN A 190 -12.34 10.98 -15.65
CA ASN A 190 -12.30 10.27 -16.93
C ASN A 190 -13.30 9.10 -16.98
N LYS A 191 -13.65 8.53 -15.83
CA LYS A 191 -14.65 7.47 -15.73
C LYS A 191 -16.08 7.98 -15.94
N ALA A 192 -16.33 9.24 -15.55
CA ALA A 192 -17.63 9.88 -15.69
C ALA A 192 -17.93 10.25 -17.15
N GLN A 193 -19.14 9.95 -17.61
CA GLN A 193 -19.58 10.30 -18.97
C GLN A 193 -20.25 11.67 -19.04
N ASN A 194 -20.89 12.12 -17.96
CA ASN A 194 -21.65 13.37 -17.92
C ASN A 194 -21.34 14.18 -16.64
N ALA A 195 -21.86 15.42 -16.59
CA ALA A 195 -21.62 16.33 -15.47
C ALA A 195 -22.18 15.81 -14.13
N ALA A 196 -23.33 15.13 -14.15
CA ALA A 196 -23.94 14.53 -12.97
C ALA A 196 -23.05 13.42 -12.36
N GLU A 197 -22.56 12.50 -13.19
CA GLU A 197 -21.62 11.46 -12.78
C GLU A 197 -20.31 12.06 -12.22
N ARG A 198 -19.80 13.13 -12.83
CA ARG A 198 -18.61 13.84 -12.32
C ARG A 198 -18.87 14.38 -10.92
N LEU A 199 -20.02 15.03 -10.70
CA LEU A 199 -20.36 15.57 -9.39
C LEU A 199 -20.43 14.46 -8.33
N LEU A 200 -21.10 13.34 -8.64
CA LEU A 200 -21.21 12.20 -7.72
C LEU A 200 -19.87 11.53 -7.43
N LEU A 201 -19.04 11.31 -8.46
CA LEU A 201 -17.76 10.61 -8.32
C LEU A 201 -16.69 11.43 -7.61
N LEU A 202 -16.70 12.74 -7.82
CA LEU A 202 -15.74 13.65 -7.20
C LEU A 202 -16.22 14.18 -5.85
N ALA A 203 -17.49 14.02 -5.48
CA ALA A 203 -17.98 14.38 -4.15
C ALA A 203 -17.25 13.59 -3.04
N PRO A 204 -16.94 14.22 -1.90
CA PRO A 204 -16.35 13.51 -0.78
C PRO A 204 -17.38 12.55 -0.17
N GLY A 205 -17.08 11.25 -0.27
CA GLY A 205 -17.88 10.20 0.35
C GLY A 205 -17.78 10.23 1.88
N LYS A 206 -18.88 9.86 2.55
CA LYS A 206 -18.84 9.51 3.96
C LYS A 206 -18.20 8.13 4.08
N ARG A 207 -17.18 8.01 4.94
CA ARG A 207 -16.68 6.68 5.31
C ARG A 207 -17.83 5.96 6.02
N GLN A 208 -18.26 4.83 5.47
CA GLN A 208 -19.25 3.99 6.14
C GLN A 208 -18.68 3.53 7.47
N GLU A 209 -19.49 3.62 8.53
CA GLU A 209 -19.14 3.02 9.81
C GLU A 209 -19.15 1.50 9.65
N ILE A 210 -18.05 0.86 10.01
CA ILE A 210 -18.01 -0.60 10.16
C ILE A 210 -18.57 -0.87 11.54
N LYS A 211 -19.71 -1.57 11.65
CA LYS A 211 -20.24 -1.94 12.97
C LYS A 211 -19.32 -2.97 13.59
N ALA A 212 -19.26 -3.00 14.92
CA ALA A 212 -18.45 -4.00 15.63
C ALA A 212 -18.90 -5.42 15.27
N GLU A 213 -20.21 -5.62 15.10
CA GLU A 213 -20.87 -6.86 14.67
C GLU A 213 -20.39 -7.37 13.30
N ASP A 214 -20.02 -6.45 12.39
CA ASP A 214 -19.56 -6.81 11.04
C ASP A 214 -18.09 -7.30 11.04
N ILE A 215 -17.39 -7.18 12.17
CA ILE A 215 -15.99 -7.59 12.31
C ILE A 215 -15.96 -8.99 12.91
N ASN A 216 -15.93 -9.99 12.04
CA ASN A 216 -15.98 -11.41 12.39
C ASN A 216 -14.90 -11.90 13.38
N TRP A 217 -13.71 -11.30 13.41
CA TRP A 217 -12.61 -11.68 14.32
C TRP A 217 -12.54 -10.83 15.60
N LEU A 218 -13.42 -9.82 15.73
CA LEU A 218 -13.42 -8.91 16.88
C LEU A 218 -13.69 -9.64 18.22
N PRO A 219 -14.59 -10.63 18.30
CA PRO A 219 -14.83 -11.36 19.55
C PRO A 219 -13.56 -12.07 20.08
N GLU A 220 -12.85 -12.78 19.21
CA GLU A 220 -11.61 -13.50 19.55
C GLU A 220 -10.51 -12.53 19.99
N PHE A 221 -10.40 -11.38 19.31
CA PHE A 221 -9.50 -10.31 19.69
C PHE A 221 -9.81 -9.74 21.08
N LEU A 222 -11.09 -9.49 21.36
CA LEU A 222 -11.52 -8.96 22.66
C LEU A 222 -11.27 -9.96 23.79
N ALA A 223 -11.34 -11.27 23.52
CA ALA A 223 -10.99 -12.30 24.50
C ALA A 223 -9.51 -12.25 24.90
N GLN A 224 -8.61 -11.98 23.95
CA GLN A 224 -7.18 -11.78 24.24
C GLN A 224 -6.93 -10.42 24.91
N TYR A 225 -7.59 -9.36 24.46
CA TYR A 225 -7.36 -8.01 24.95
C TYR A 225 -7.93 -7.74 26.35
N ARG A 226 -9.06 -8.36 26.73
CA ARG A 226 -9.74 -8.15 28.02
C ARG A 226 -9.19 -8.98 29.18
N GLN A 227 -8.07 -9.67 28.99
CA GLN A 227 -7.42 -10.39 30.07
C GLN A 227 -7.06 -9.43 31.21
N SER A 228 -7.16 -9.89 32.45
CA SER A 228 -6.88 -9.14 33.69
C SER A 228 -5.48 -8.53 33.78
N ASN A 229 -4.61 -8.88 32.83
CA ASN A 229 -3.17 -8.66 32.88
C ASN A 229 -2.75 -7.30 32.26
N GLY A 230 -3.70 -6.45 31.86
CA GLY A 230 -3.42 -5.11 31.34
C GLY A 230 -2.58 -5.10 30.05
N ARG A 231 -2.71 -6.12 29.20
CA ARG A 231 -1.85 -6.33 28.03
C ARG A 231 -1.96 -5.20 27.00
N PRO A 232 -0.83 -4.76 26.39
CA PRO A 232 -0.87 -3.80 25.31
C PRO A 232 -1.56 -4.40 24.07
N MET A 233 -2.18 -3.53 23.27
CA MET A 233 -2.97 -3.96 22.11
C MET A 233 -2.15 -4.71 21.05
N THR A 234 -0.85 -4.47 20.98
CA THR A 234 0.07 -5.18 20.08
C THR A 234 0.22 -6.64 20.48
N GLU A 235 0.39 -6.94 21.77
CA GLU A 235 0.55 -8.31 22.27
C GLU A 235 -0.76 -9.12 22.11
N ALA A 236 -1.90 -8.52 22.46
CA ALA A 236 -3.20 -9.16 22.24
C ALA A 236 -3.49 -9.46 20.75
N TYR A 237 -2.91 -8.67 19.85
CA TYR A 237 -3.01 -8.90 18.41
C TYR A 237 -2.07 -10.04 17.95
N GLU A 238 -0.84 -10.09 18.47
CA GLU A 238 0.09 -11.19 18.20
C GLU A 238 -0.49 -12.53 18.70
N ASP A 239 -1.10 -12.56 19.88
CA ASP A 239 -1.77 -13.75 20.41
C ASP A 239 -2.97 -14.18 19.56
N LEU A 240 -3.73 -13.24 19.00
CA LEU A 240 -4.80 -13.55 18.05
C LEU A 240 -4.25 -14.20 16.77
N LEU A 241 -3.09 -13.74 16.27
CA LEU A 241 -2.44 -14.33 15.11
C LEU A 241 -1.90 -15.74 15.39
N LEU A 242 -1.42 -15.97 16.62
CA LEU A 242 -0.86 -17.26 17.05
C LEU A 242 -1.95 -18.28 17.40
N ASN A 243 -3.03 -17.85 18.04
CA ASN A 243 -4.04 -18.73 18.65
C ASN A 243 -5.40 -18.72 17.93
N GLY A 244 -5.62 -17.81 16.98
CA GLY A 244 -6.89 -17.65 16.28
C GLY A 244 -7.09 -18.70 15.18
N SER A 245 -8.28 -19.30 15.13
CA SER A 245 -8.74 -20.19 14.03
C SER A 245 -8.76 -19.52 12.65
N THR A 246 -8.67 -18.18 12.60
CA THR A 246 -8.59 -17.35 11.39
C THR A 246 -7.15 -17.02 10.94
N GLY A 247 -6.12 -17.59 11.59
CA GLY A 247 -4.71 -17.20 11.47
C GLY A 247 -4.13 -17.22 10.04
N THR A 248 -4.65 -18.06 9.14
CA THR A 248 -4.10 -18.20 7.78
C THR A 248 -4.51 -17.05 6.84
N LEU A 249 -5.66 -16.40 7.06
CA LEU A 249 -6.13 -15.27 6.23
C LEU A 249 -5.61 -13.91 6.73
N MET A 250 -5.23 -13.81 8.01
CA MET A 250 -4.84 -12.53 8.64
C MET A 250 -3.35 -12.18 8.51
N SER A 251 -2.44 -13.14 8.35
CA SER A 251 -1.01 -12.85 8.18
C SER A 251 -0.74 -12.03 6.89
N LEU A 252 -1.50 -12.31 5.82
CA LEU A 252 -1.38 -11.64 4.52
C LEU A 252 -2.05 -10.26 4.49
N ILE A 253 -3.18 -10.09 5.19
CA ILE A 253 -3.91 -8.82 5.26
C ILE A 253 -3.17 -7.80 6.15
N CYS A 254 -2.42 -8.26 7.14
CA CYS A 254 -1.76 -7.40 8.12
C CYS A 254 -0.41 -6.82 7.63
N SER A 255 0.35 -7.55 6.82
CA SER A 255 1.68 -7.09 6.35
C SER A 255 1.62 -5.83 5.47
N ILE A 256 0.44 -5.42 4.98
CA ILE A 256 0.27 -4.27 4.08
C ILE A 256 -0.46 -3.08 4.75
N SER A 257 -0.92 -3.17 6.01
CA SER A 257 -1.63 -2.00 6.58
C SER A 257 -1.64 -1.85 8.09
N CYS A 258 -0.86 -0.87 8.55
CA CYS A 258 -1.10 -0.04 9.75
C CYS A 258 -2.51 0.60 9.83
N ARG A 259 -3.39 0.38 8.83
CA ARG A 259 -4.76 0.93 8.78
C ARG A 259 -5.78 0.18 9.64
N LEU A 260 -5.50 -1.04 10.09
CA LEU A 260 -6.44 -1.84 10.90
C LEU A 260 -6.46 -1.49 12.39
N MET A 261 -5.45 -0.80 12.93
CA MET A 261 -5.53 -0.29 14.31
C MET A 261 -6.56 0.83 14.47
N THR A 262 -6.93 1.55 13.40
CA THR A 262 -7.83 2.71 13.50
C THR A 262 -9.30 2.31 13.72
N PRO A 263 -9.85 1.31 12.99
CA PRO A 263 -11.16 0.72 13.31
C PRO A 263 -11.24 0.18 14.75
N ILE A 264 -10.23 -0.60 15.18
CA ILE A 264 -10.18 -1.19 16.53
C ILE A 264 -10.20 -0.11 17.61
N ARG A 265 -9.29 0.87 17.53
CA ARG A 265 -9.24 1.99 18.50
C ARG A 265 -10.56 2.75 18.57
N ARG A 266 -11.30 2.87 17.47
CA ARG A 266 -12.61 3.55 17.45
C ARG A 266 -13.74 2.69 18.01
N ALA A 267 -13.78 1.40 17.67
CA ALA A 267 -14.72 0.46 18.25
C ALA A 267 -14.56 0.38 19.77
N MET A 268 -13.31 0.28 20.25
CA MET A 268 -12.95 0.34 21.67
C MET A 268 -13.35 1.65 22.35
N LYS A 269 -13.21 2.79 21.67
CA LYS A 269 -13.61 4.09 22.21
C LYS A 269 -15.14 4.25 22.32
N LYS A 270 -15.91 3.57 21.46
CA LYS A 270 -17.39 3.53 21.54
C LYS A 270 -17.86 2.59 22.66
N THR A 271 -17.24 1.42 22.85
CA THR A 271 -17.57 0.50 23.95
C THR A 271 -17.17 1.04 25.33
N ALA A 272 -16.12 1.87 25.41
CA ALA A 272 -15.74 2.60 26.62
C ALA A 272 -16.67 3.79 26.96
N GLY A 273 -17.53 4.21 26.03
CA GLY A 273 -18.45 5.36 26.23
C GLY A 273 -19.74 5.02 26.99
N SER A 274 -20.02 3.74 27.26
CA SER A 274 -21.18 3.27 28.03
C SER A 274 -20.81 2.76 29.43
N GLY A 275 -19.56 2.89 29.84
CA GLY A 275 -19.07 2.44 31.13
C GLY A 275 -17.76 3.14 31.45
N GLU A 276 -17.79 3.96 32.49
CA GLU A 276 -16.67 4.69 33.08
C GLU A 276 -15.45 3.75 33.24
N THR A 277 -14.54 3.80 32.28
CA THR A 277 -13.32 2.98 32.30
C THR A 277 -12.24 3.78 33.00
N LYS A 278 -12.20 3.65 34.34
CA LYS A 278 -11.00 3.98 35.12
C LYS A 278 -9.81 3.25 34.49
N ARG A 279 -8.76 4.01 34.15
CA ARG A 279 -7.48 3.42 33.77
C ARG A 279 -6.93 2.67 34.99
N PRO A 280 -6.53 1.40 34.88
CA PRO A 280 -5.75 0.77 35.94
C PRO A 280 -4.32 1.30 35.80
N GLY A 281 -4.01 2.38 36.52
CA GLY A 281 -2.72 3.06 36.44
C GLY A 281 -2.54 4.31 37.30
N ASP A 282 -3.62 4.95 37.75
CA ASP A 282 -3.49 6.03 38.74
C ASP A 282 -3.43 5.41 40.15
N ARG A 283 -2.21 5.09 40.59
CA ARG A 283 -1.90 4.94 42.02
C ARG A 283 -1.83 6.34 42.63
N GLN A 284 -2.64 6.57 43.67
CA GLN A 284 -2.31 7.52 44.73
C GLN A 284 -1.10 7.00 45.51
#